data_AF-A0A9W8MEZ6-F1
#
_entry.id   AF-A0A9W8MEZ6-F1
#
_cell.length_a   1.000
_cell.length_b   1.000
_cell.length_c   1.000
_cell.angle_alpha   90.00
_cell.angle_beta   90.00
_cell.angle_gamma   90.00
#
_symmetry.space_group_name_H-M   'P 1'
#
loop_
_entity.id
_entity.type
_entity.pdbx_description
1 polymer ?
#
loop_
_entity_poly.entity_id
_entity_poly.type
_entity_poly.pdbx_seq_one_letter_code
_entity_poly.pdbx_strand_id
1 'polypeptide(L)'
;MKTSIVPRLFVLLYLFISFSELLAAPAPHNDAAEPVPAPVCSGTASPSTSSPVELRPSAKTFIRWLGENGASHTKICFYSGTTGTTGVWRNMDKISVKLGCDWITSLLTLAGINDTETSEWTDAAEWSATSRALATIARNEAIVILGETYREDSVWKTVELPTLRSSRMLGWITKIDQYTMQDEAGNLAGPHEIQ
;
A
#
# COMPACT_ATOMS: atom_id res chain seq x y z
N MET A 1 27.23 38.87 31.29
CA MET A 1 25.98 39.05 30.51
C MET A 1 24.89 38.20 31.15
N LYS A 2 23.91 38.79 31.84
CA LYS A 2 22.77 38.06 32.41
C LYS A 2 21.73 37.89 31.31
N THR A 3 21.52 36.67 30.83
CA THR A 3 20.49 36.34 29.86
C THR A 3 19.13 36.44 30.55
N SER A 4 18.36 37.47 30.19
CA SER A 4 17.00 37.67 30.70
C SER A 4 16.09 36.55 30.20
N ILE A 5 15.48 35.81 31.13
CA ILE A 5 14.58 34.65 30.89
C ILE A 5 13.17 35.11 30.48
N VAL A 6 12.85 36.39 30.70
CA VAL A 6 11.52 36.98 30.50
C VAL A 6 10.95 36.82 29.08
N PRO A 7 11.68 37.04 27.97
CA PRO A 7 11.08 36.95 26.63
C PRO A 7 10.70 35.52 26.24
N ARG A 8 11.33 34.48 26.81
CA ARG A 8 10.99 33.08 26.50
C ARG A 8 9.65 32.64 27.11
N LEU A 9 9.29 33.21 28.26
CA LEU A 9 7.99 32.95 28.91
C LEU A 9 6.82 33.54 28.12
N PHE A 10 7.00 34.72 27.51
CA PHE A 10 5.95 35.35 26.69
C PHE A 10 5.65 34.56 25.41
N VAL A 11 6.66 33.99 24.75
CA VAL A 11 6.46 33.16 23.54
C VAL A 11 5.69 31.88 23.87
N LEU A 12 6.00 31.23 25.00
CA LEU A 12 5.27 30.03 25.43
C LEU A 12 3.82 30.35 25.82
N LEU A 13 3.57 31.46 26.51
CA LEU A 13 2.21 31.88 26.86
C LEU A 13 1.38 32.19 25.60
N TYR A 14 1.98 32.82 24.58
CA TYR A 14 1.29 33.15 23.33
C TYR A 14 0.90 31.89 22.56
N LEU A 15 1.78 30.87 22.51
CA LEU A 15 1.47 29.58 21.91
C LEU A 15 0.30 28.87 22.62
N PHE A 16 0.23 28.91 23.95
CA PHE A 16 -0.88 28.29 24.69
C PHE A 16 -2.24 28.97 24.44
N ILE A 17 -2.28 30.29 24.25
CA ILE A 17 -3.53 31.02 23.96
C ILE A 17 -4.01 30.70 22.54
N SER A 18 -3.12 30.64 21.55
CA SER A 18 -3.48 30.32 20.16
C SER A 18 -4.08 28.91 19.98
N PHE A 19 -3.78 27.95 20.85
CA PHE A 19 -4.39 26.62 20.79
C PHE A 19 -5.78 26.53 21.44
N SER A 20 -6.17 27.51 22.24
CA SER A 20 -7.48 27.49 22.94
C SER A 20 -8.65 27.94 22.05
N GLU A 21 -8.39 28.67 20.97
CA GLU A 21 -9.44 29.14 20.04
C GLU A 21 -9.85 28.12 18.98
N LEU A 22 -9.16 26.98 18.85
CA LEU A 22 -9.46 25.94 17.86
C LEU A 22 -10.46 24.87 18.34
N LEU A 23 -10.94 24.95 19.58
CA LEU A 23 -11.89 23.98 20.17
C LEU A 23 -13.33 24.49 20.30
N ALA A 24 -13.64 25.69 19.80
CA ALA A 24 -15.00 26.24 19.77
C ALA A 24 -15.61 26.15 18.35
N ALA A 25 -15.63 24.94 17.77
CA ALA A 25 -16.46 24.70 16.59
C ALA A 25 -17.94 24.58 17.06
N PRO A 26 -18.87 25.37 16.51
CA PRO A 26 -20.28 25.27 16.88
C PRO A 26 -20.84 23.91 16.43
N ALA A 27 -21.48 23.20 17.36
CA ALA A 27 -22.24 22.01 17.06
C ALA A 27 -23.40 22.36 16.12
N PRO A 28 -23.62 21.64 15.01
CA PRO A 28 -24.76 21.90 14.13
C PRO A 28 -26.08 21.60 14.87
N HIS A 29 -26.95 22.59 14.83
CA HIS A 29 -28.31 22.58 15.35
C HIS A 29 -29.15 21.59 14.52
N ASN A 30 -29.69 20.54 15.16
CA ASN A 30 -30.68 19.67 14.54
C ASN A 30 -32.05 20.37 14.57
N ASP A 31 -32.35 21.14 13.53
CA ASP A 31 -33.71 21.56 13.26
C ASP A 31 -34.47 20.40 12.61
N ALA A 32 -35.55 20.01 13.30
CA ALA A 32 -36.47 18.97 12.88
C ALA A 32 -37.15 19.35 11.56
N ALA A 33 -36.76 18.65 10.48
CA ALA A 33 -37.52 18.61 9.24
C ALA A 33 -38.43 17.38 9.24
N GLU A 34 -39.69 17.65 8.90
CA GLU A 34 -40.83 16.74 8.71
C GLU A 34 -40.49 15.49 7.86
N PRO A 35 -41.00 14.29 8.20
CA PRO A 35 -40.64 13.08 7.48
C PRO A 35 -41.37 13.00 6.13
N VAL A 36 -40.63 13.24 5.05
CA VAL A 36 -41.03 12.86 3.69
C VAL A 36 -40.99 11.32 3.59
N PRO A 37 -42.05 10.64 3.11
CA PRO A 37 -42.01 9.19 2.95
C PRO A 37 -41.00 8.82 1.86
N ALA A 38 -39.95 8.08 2.25
CA ALA A 38 -38.98 7.53 1.32
C ALA A 38 -39.65 6.51 0.37
N PRO A 39 -39.23 6.44 -0.91
CA PRO A 39 -39.63 5.36 -1.78
C PRO A 39 -39.11 4.03 -1.23
N VAL A 40 -40.00 3.04 -1.19
CA VAL A 40 -39.74 1.67 -0.75
C VAL A 40 -38.71 1.03 -1.69
N CYS A 41 -37.43 1.09 -1.33
CA CYS A 41 -36.42 0.19 -1.89
C CYS A 41 -36.53 -1.16 -1.19
N SER A 42 -37.48 -1.99 -1.63
CA SER A 42 -37.48 -3.43 -1.37
C SER A 42 -36.35 -4.08 -2.16
N GLY A 43 -35.13 -3.91 -1.67
CA GLY A 43 -33.96 -4.62 -2.10
C GLY A 43 -33.27 -5.16 -0.87
N THR A 44 -33.72 -6.31 -0.37
CA THR A 44 -32.95 -7.11 0.58
C THR A 44 -31.67 -7.52 -0.14
N ALA A 45 -30.63 -6.69 -0.07
CA ALA A 45 -29.27 -7.11 -0.37
C ALA A 45 -28.93 -8.14 0.69
N SER A 46 -29.14 -9.42 0.36
CA SER A 46 -28.60 -10.53 1.12
C SER A 46 -27.13 -10.22 1.39
N PRO A 47 -26.67 -10.22 2.65
CA PRO A 47 -25.24 -10.22 2.91
C PRO A 47 -24.73 -11.50 2.27
N SER A 48 -24.03 -11.37 1.14
CA SER A 48 -23.26 -12.45 0.58
C SER A 48 -22.21 -12.81 1.61
N THR A 49 -22.54 -13.77 2.48
CA THR A 49 -21.61 -14.49 3.33
C THR A 49 -20.72 -15.30 2.41
N SER A 50 -19.76 -14.64 1.76
CA SER A 50 -18.67 -15.33 1.09
C SER A 50 -17.94 -16.10 2.19
N SER A 51 -18.01 -17.42 2.16
CA SER A 51 -17.17 -18.26 3.00
C SER A 51 -15.72 -17.76 2.90
N PRO A 52 -15.01 -17.61 4.03
CA PRO A 52 -13.62 -17.16 3.98
C PRO A 52 -12.85 -18.08 3.04
N VAL A 53 -12.26 -17.50 1.98
CA VAL A 53 -11.46 -18.26 1.02
C VAL A 53 -10.29 -18.85 1.79
N GLU A 54 -10.25 -20.18 1.89
CA GLU A 54 -9.17 -20.86 2.57
C GLU A 54 -7.90 -20.75 1.72
N LEU A 55 -6.93 -19.98 2.21
CA LEU A 55 -5.63 -19.85 1.55
C LEU A 55 -4.86 -21.17 1.57
N ARG A 56 -4.16 -21.46 0.47
CA ARG A 56 -3.20 -22.56 0.41
C ARG A 56 -2.11 -22.48 1.48
N PRO A 57 -1.55 -23.61 1.93
CA PRO A 57 -0.50 -23.65 2.96
C PRO A 57 0.75 -22.82 2.62
N SER A 58 1.17 -22.79 1.36
CA SER A 58 2.34 -22.01 0.92
C SER A 58 2.08 -20.50 1.06
N ALA A 59 0.89 -20.01 0.68
CA ALA A 59 0.50 -18.62 0.88
C ALA A 59 0.43 -18.24 2.38
N LYS A 60 -0.16 -19.09 3.23
CA LYS A 60 -0.18 -18.89 4.70
C LYS A 60 1.24 -18.85 5.27
N THR A 61 2.10 -19.77 4.83
CA THR A 61 3.51 -19.84 5.23
C THR A 61 4.26 -18.57 4.84
N PHE A 62 4.07 -18.09 3.62
CA PHE A 62 4.70 -16.85 3.16
C PHE A 62 4.25 -15.64 3.97
N ILE A 63 2.94 -15.48 4.21
CA ILE A 63 2.40 -14.36 5.00
C ILE A 63 2.98 -14.37 6.42
N ARG A 64 3.06 -15.54 7.06
CA ARG A 64 3.71 -15.68 8.38
C ARG A 64 5.19 -15.30 8.32
N TRP A 65 5.91 -15.82 7.32
CA TRP A 65 7.33 -15.53 7.13
C TRP A 65 7.58 -14.02 6.94
N LEU A 66 6.75 -13.33 6.17
CA LEU A 66 6.80 -11.86 6.03
C LEU A 66 6.57 -11.14 7.36
N GLY A 67 5.69 -11.64 8.22
CA GLY A 67 5.47 -11.07 9.55
C GLY A 67 6.69 -11.19 10.46
N GLU A 68 7.45 -12.27 10.35
CA GLU A 68 8.64 -12.55 11.16
C GLU A 68 9.91 -11.88 10.61
N ASN A 69 10.04 -11.81 9.29
CA ASN A 69 11.28 -11.39 8.61
C ASN A 69 11.14 -10.06 7.86
N GLY A 70 9.93 -9.57 7.60
CA GLY A 70 9.67 -8.43 6.73
C GLY A 70 10.36 -7.14 7.13
N ALA A 71 10.66 -6.95 8.42
CA ALA A 71 11.31 -5.74 8.92
C ALA A 71 12.77 -5.57 8.42
N SER A 72 13.45 -6.65 7.99
CA SER A 72 14.80 -6.56 7.42
C SER A 72 14.79 -6.09 5.95
N HIS A 73 13.63 -6.13 5.30
CA HIS A 73 13.45 -5.80 3.88
C HIS A 73 13.02 -4.34 3.72
N THR A 74 14.00 -3.44 3.79
CA THR A 74 13.77 -1.99 3.89
C THR A 74 13.31 -1.31 2.60
N LYS A 75 13.39 -1.99 1.46
CA LYS A 75 12.98 -1.47 0.15
C LYS A 75 12.35 -2.59 -0.67
N ILE A 76 11.06 -2.44 -0.97
CA ILE A 76 10.26 -3.47 -1.65
C ILE A 76 9.82 -2.93 -3.02
N CYS A 77 10.02 -3.75 -4.06
CA CYS A 77 9.56 -3.51 -5.41
C CYS A 77 8.30 -4.32 -5.73
N PHE A 78 7.29 -3.60 -6.20
CA PHE A 78 6.07 -4.12 -6.80
C PHE A 78 6.18 -4.00 -8.32
N TYR A 79 5.41 -4.80 -9.06
CA TYR A 79 5.37 -4.69 -10.51
C TYR A 79 3.98 -4.99 -11.07
N SER A 80 3.68 -4.42 -12.24
CA SER A 80 2.47 -4.78 -12.97
C SER A 80 2.59 -4.46 -14.46
N GLY A 81 1.81 -5.18 -15.27
CA GLY A 81 1.63 -4.84 -16.67
C GLY A 81 2.72 -5.32 -17.63
N THR A 82 2.67 -4.78 -18.83
CA THR A 82 3.51 -5.14 -19.98
C THR A 82 3.94 -3.91 -20.77
N THR A 83 5.11 -4.01 -21.40
CA THR A 83 5.63 -3.06 -22.40
C THR A 83 5.84 -3.84 -23.69
N GLY A 84 5.16 -3.43 -24.76
CA GLY A 84 4.98 -4.29 -25.94
C GLY A 84 4.39 -5.65 -25.55
N THR A 85 5.09 -6.73 -25.87
CA THR A 85 4.69 -8.11 -25.51
C THR A 85 5.37 -8.64 -24.24
N THR A 86 6.23 -7.83 -23.63
CA THR A 86 7.07 -8.24 -22.51
C THR A 86 6.45 -7.82 -21.18
N GLY A 87 6.12 -8.79 -20.33
CA GLY A 87 5.68 -8.52 -18.95
C GLY A 87 6.83 -8.04 -18.08
N VAL A 88 6.56 -7.07 -17.21
CA VAL A 88 7.58 -6.46 -16.32
C VAL A 88 8.29 -7.53 -15.48
N TRP A 89 7.55 -8.55 -15.04
CA TRP A 89 8.06 -9.67 -14.24
C TRP A 89 9.29 -10.34 -14.85
N ARG A 90 9.42 -10.39 -16.18
CA ARG A 90 10.56 -11.00 -16.88
C ARG A 90 11.88 -10.27 -16.64
N ASN A 91 11.82 -8.98 -16.33
CA ASN A 91 12.99 -8.14 -16.10
C ASN A 91 13.24 -7.86 -14.61
N MET A 92 12.42 -8.41 -13.71
CA MET A 92 12.47 -8.07 -12.29
C MET A 92 13.76 -8.49 -11.60
N ASP A 93 14.40 -9.59 -11.98
CA ASP A 93 15.72 -9.95 -11.44
C ASP A 93 16.76 -8.85 -11.73
N LYS A 94 16.82 -8.37 -12.98
CA LYS A 94 17.74 -7.29 -13.37
C LYS A 94 17.37 -5.96 -12.71
N ILE A 95 16.07 -5.62 -12.71
CA ILE A 95 15.56 -4.35 -12.19
C ILE A 95 15.74 -4.27 -10.67
N SER A 96 15.42 -5.34 -9.95
CA SER A 96 15.53 -5.39 -8.48
C SER A 96 16.98 -5.20 -8.02
N VAL A 97 17.94 -5.83 -8.69
CA VAL A 97 19.37 -5.62 -8.46
C VAL A 97 19.76 -4.16 -8.75
N LYS A 98 19.30 -3.59 -9.86
CA LYS A 98 19.58 -2.19 -10.23
C LYS A 98 19.05 -1.19 -9.21
N LEU A 99 17.86 -1.43 -8.66
CA LEU A 99 17.18 -0.54 -7.71
C LEU A 99 17.47 -0.86 -6.24
N GLY A 100 18.14 -1.97 -5.96
CA GLY A 100 18.48 -2.43 -4.61
C GLY A 100 17.23 -2.73 -3.78
N CYS A 101 16.26 -3.44 -4.35
CA CYS A 101 14.99 -3.76 -3.69
C CYS A 101 14.71 -5.26 -3.72
N ASP A 102 13.96 -5.73 -2.73
CA ASP A 102 13.40 -7.08 -2.74
C ASP A 102 12.04 -7.09 -3.44
N TRP A 103 11.68 -8.20 -4.07
CA TRP A 103 10.40 -8.36 -4.77
C TRP A 103 9.81 -9.73 -4.46
N ILE A 104 8.53 -9.94 -4.81
CA ILE A 104 7.78 -11.11 -4.31
C ILE A 104 8.49 -12.45 -4.58
N THR A 105 9.07 -12.66 -5.77
CA THR A 105 9.78 -13.90 -6.11
C THR A 105 11.08 -14.08 -5.34
N SER A 106 11.87 -13.01 -5.11
CA SER A 106 13.09 -13.11 -4.30
C SER A 106 12.77 -13.46 -2.85
N LEU A 107 11.70 -12.87 -2.30
CA LEU A 107 11.23 -13.13 -0.95
C LEU A 107 10.62 -14.52 -0.78
N LEU A 108 9.86 -15.01 -1.77
CA LEU A 108 9.36 -16.38 -1.79
C LEU A 108 10.50 -17.40 -1.75
N THR A 109 11.55 -17.15 -2.54
CA THR A 109 12.77 -17.98 -2.55
C THR A 109 13.44 -17.99 -1.16
N LEU A 110 13.57 -16.83 -0.52
CA LEU A 110 14.12 -16.75 0.85
C LEU A 110 13.23 -17.45 1.89
N ALA A 111 11.92 -17.48 1.68
CA ALA A 111 10.97 -18.23 2.49
C ALA A 111 11.00 -19.76 2.21
N GLY A 112 11.81 -20.22 1.26
CA GLY A 112 11.89 -21.62 0.87
C GLY A 112 10.69 -22.11 0.05
N ILE A 113 9.91 -21.19 -0.52
CA ILE A 113 8.72 -21.50 -1.33
C ILE A 113 9.14 -21.48 -2.79
N ASN A 114 8.95 -22.61 -3.48
CA ASN A 114 9.36 -22.76 -4.88
C ASN A 114 8.21 -22.48 -5.86
N ASP A 115 8.57 -22.32 -7.14
CA ASP A 115 7.63 -22.00 -8.22
C ASP A 115 6.49 -23.02 -8.34
N THR A 116 6.76 -24.30 -8.09
CA THR A 116 5.72 -25.36 -8.14
C THR A 116 4.60 -25.06 -7.16
N GLU A 117 4.93 -24.64 -5.94
CA GLU A 117 3.94 -24.31 -4.90
C GLU A 117 3.12 -23.06 -5.23
N THR A 118 3.72 -22.10 -5.94
CA THR A 118 3.03 -20.87 -6.38
C THR A 118 2.22 -21.08 -7.65
N SER A 119 2.59 -22.05 -8.50
CA SER A 119 1.84 -22.40 -9.71
C SER A 119 0.44 -22.95 -9.42
N GLU A 120 0.22 -23.43 -8.19
CA GLU A 120 -1.07 -23.91 -7.74
C GLU A 120 -1.98 -22.82 -7.15
N TRP A 121 -1.44 -21.62 -6.90
CA TRP A 121 -2.21 -20.51 -6.33
C TRP A 121 -3.38 -20.17 -7.26
N THR A 122 -4.59 -20.10 -6.71
CA THR A 122 -5.76 -19.69 -7.51
C THR A 122 -5.66 -18.19 -7.73
N ASP A 123 -5.49 -17.78 -8.99
CA ASP A 123 -4.93 -16.50 -9.46
C ASP A 123 -5.27 -15.23 -8.67
N ALA A 124 -6.43 -15.13 -8.01
CA ALA A 124 -6.83 -13.92 -7.29
C ALA A 124 -6.59 -13.98 -5.77
N ALA A 125 -6.91 -15.08 -5.08
CA ALA A 125 -7.03 -15.06 -3.62
C ALA A 125 -5.68 -15.09 -2.91
N GLU A 126 -4.83 -16.05 -3.25
CA GLU A 126 -3.49 -16.16 -2.67
C GLU A 126 -2.60 -14.99 -3.07
N TRP A 127 -2.58 -14.61 -4.35
CA TRP A 127 -1.81 -13.46 -4.83
C TRP A 127 -2.27 -12.17 -4.16
N SER A 128 -3.58 -11.92 -4.05
CA SER A 128 -4.07 -10.74 -3.33
C SER A 128 -3.69 -10.75 -1.85
N ALA A 129 -3.81 -11.89 -1.17
CA ALA A 129 -3.51 -11.97 0.25
C ALA A 129 -2.01 -11.77 0.54
N THR A 130 -1.15 -12.40 -0.26
CA THR A 130 0.31 -12.30 -0.13
C THR A 130 0.83 -10.92 -0.56
N SER A 131 0.32 -10.35 -1.66
CA SER A 131 0.62 -8.97 -2.06
C SER A 131 0.17 -7.95 -1.01
N ARG A 132 -1.00 -8.13 -0.38
CA ARG A 132 -1.45 -7.27 0.73
C ARG A 132 -0.50 -7.36 1.92
N ALA A 133 -0.09 -8.57 2.30
CA ALA A 133 0.88 -8.77 3.37
C ALA A 133 2.21 -8.08 3.05
N LEU A 134 2.69 -8.23 1.82
CA LEU A 134 3.92 -7.59 1.33
C LEU A 134 3.82 -6.06 1.39
N ALA A 135 2.73 -5.47 0.92
CA ALA A 135 2.49 -4.02 1.00
C ALA A 135 2.32 -3.51 2.44
N THR A 136 1.82 -4.35 3.35
CA THR A 136 1.66 -4.02 4.78
C THR A 136 3.00 -3.96 5.50
N ILE A 137 3.96 -4.83 5.14
CA ILE A 137 5.29 -4.83 5.76
C ILE A 137 6.24 -3.80 5.16
N ALA A 138 5.92 -3.21 4.00
CA ALA A 138 6.76 -2.19 3.37
C ALA A 138 7.06 -1.04 4.35
N ARG A 139 8.31 -0.59 4.38
CA ARG A 139 8.79 0.51 5.22
C ARG A 139 9.57 1.50 4.39
N ASN A 140 9.60 2.76 4.83
CA ASN A 140 10.33 3.87 4.21
C ASN A 140 9.93 4.12 2.74
N GLU A 141 10.46 3.35 1.80
CA GLU A 141 10.27 3.55 0.36
C GLU A 141 9.66 2.29 -0.25
N ALA A 142 8.51 2.45 -0.88
CA ALA A 142 7.95 1.44 -1.78
C ALA A 142 8.25 1.86 -3.23
N ILE A 143 8.69 0.92 -4.04
CA ILE A 143 8.94 1.14 -5.47
C ILE A 143 7.93 0.32 -6.26
N VAL A 144 7.36 0.89 -7.30
CA VAL A 144 6.56 0.15 -8.27
C VAL A 144 7.12 0.31 -9.68
N ILE A 145 7.17 -0.79 -10.42
CA ILE A 145 7.56 -0.80 -11.83
C ILE A 145 6.36 -1.21 -12.67
N LEU A 146 5.87 -0.28 -13.48
CA LEU A 146 4.73 -0.50 -14.36
C LEU A 146 5.19 -0.68 -15.81
N GLY A 147 4.52 -1.56 -16.55
CA GLY A 147 4.59 -1.55 -18.00
C GLY A 147 3.89 -0.32 -18.58
N GLU A 148 4.06 -0.08 -19.88
CA GLU A 148 3.27 0.92 -20.61
C GLU A 148 1.75 0.68 -20.49
N THR A 149 1.37 -0.58 -20.35
CA THR A 149 -0.02 -1.00 -20.14
C THR A 149 -0.13 -1.89 -18.91
N TYR A 150 -1.16 -1.69 -18.10
CA TYR A 150 -1.51 -2.56 -16.97
C TYR A 150 -3.02 -2.50 -16.76
N ARG A 151 -3.59 -3.52 -16.10
CA ARG A 151 -5.04 -3.62 -15.93
C ARG A 151 -5.50 -2.86 -14.69
N GLU A 152 -6.67 -2.23 -14.77
CA GLU A 152 -7.30 -1.54 -13.63
C GLU A 152 -7.80 -2.51 -12.55
N ASP A 153 -8.09 -3.77 -12.91
CA ASP A 153 -8.44 -4.86 -12.00
C ASP A 153 -7.21 -5.68 -11.53
N SER A 154 -5.99 -5.19 -11.77
CA SER A 154 -4.77 -5.85 -11.32
C SER A 154 -4.61 -5.82 -9.80
N VAL A 155 -3.83 -6.77 -9.26
CA VAL A 155 -3.45 -6.81 -7.83
C VAL A 155 -2.77 -5.50 -7.40
N TRP A 156 -1.95 -4.91 -8.28
CA TRP A 156 -1.34 -3.60 -8.03
C TRP A 156 -2.39 -2.52 -7.71
N LYS A 157 -3.41 -2.37 -8.56
CA LYS A 157 -4.40 -1.30 -8.43
C LYS A 157 -5.43 -1.57 -7.35
N THR A 158 -5.85 -2.81 -7.19
CA THR A 158 -6.95 -3.20 -6.30
C THR A 158 -6.49 -3.55 -4.89
N VAL A 159 -5.21 -3.90 -4.70
CA VAL A 159 -4.70 -4.39 -3.42
C VAL A 159 -3.46 -3.62 -2.97
N GLU A 160 -2.38 -3.63 -3.75
CA GLU A 160 -1.07 -3.15 -3.30
C GLU A 160 -1.06 -1.63 -3.12
N LEU A 161 -1.46 -0.86 -4.13
CA LEU A 161 -1.47 0.60 -4.07
C LEU A 161 -2.39 1.14 -2.94
N PRO A 162 -3.64 0.68 -2.77
CA PRO A 162 -4.46 1.08 -1.63
C PRO A 162 -3.84 0.74 -0.27
N THR A 163 -3.16 -0.41 -0.16
CA THR A 163 -2.47 -0.82 1.07
C THR A 163 -1.28 0.09 1.35
N LEU A 164 -0.46 0.40 0.34
CA LEU A 164 0.68 1.32 0.47
C LEU A 164 0.22 2.74 0.84
N ARG A 165 -0.86 3.24 0.25
CA ARG A 165 -1.48 4.52 0.64
C ARG A 165 -1.86 4.53 2.12
N SER A 166 -2.45 3.44 2.59
CA SER A 166 -2.80 3.28 4.01
C SER A 166 -1.56 3.26 4.90
N SER A 167 -0.53 2.50 4.52
CA SER A 167 0.78 2.49 5.21
C SER A 167 1.43 3.88 5.23
N ARG A 168 1.26 4.69 4.19
CA ARG A 168 1.76 6.06 4.12
C ARG A 168 1.04 6.98 5.11
N MET A 169 -0.28 6.89 5.17
CA MET A 169 -1.08 7.65 6.15
C MET A 169 -0.71 7.29 7.60
N LEU A 170 -0.30 6.03 7.84
CA LEU A 170 0.19 5.56 9.14
C LEU A 170 1.67 5.92 9.41
N GLY A 171 2.36 6.56 8.46
CA GLY A 171 3.77 6.95 8.58
C GLY A 171 4.76 5.78 8.47
N TRP A 172 4.34 4.60 7.99
CA TRP A 172 5.22 3.45 7.81
C TRP A 172 6.07 3.56 6.55
N ILE A 173 5.52 4.17 5.50
CA ILE A 173 6.25 4.55 4.29
C ILE A 173 6.18 6.06 4.11
N THR A 174 7.23 6.65 3.57
CA THR A 174 7.35 8.09 3.32
C THR A 174 6.98 8.46 1.88
N LYS A 175 7.27 7.57 0.93
CA LYS A 175 6.97 7.76 -0.50
C LYS A 175 6.72 6.44 -1.23
N ILE A 176 6.06 6.57 -2.38
CA ILE A 176 5.84 5.48 -3.35
C ILE A 176 6.42 5.97 -4.69
N ASP A 177 7.54 5.40 -5.10
CA ASP A 177 8.21 5.78 -6.34
C ASP A 177 7.77 4.88 -7.49
N GLN A 178 7.23 5.47 -8.55
CA GLN A 178 6.83 4.77 -9.76
C GLN A 178 7.88 4.90 -10.85
N TYR A 179 8.23 3.76 -11.44
CA TYR A 179 8.97 3.67 -12.70
C TYR A 179 8.10 3.08 -13.79
N THR A 180 8.37 3.45 -15.03
CA THR A 180 7.76 2.84 -16.23
C THR A 180 8.82 2.09 -17.02
N MET A 181 8.59 0.81 -17.32
CA MET A 181 9.45 0.03 -18.21
C MET A 181 9.24 0.50 -19.65
N GLN A 182 10.28 1.03 -20.29
CA GLN A 182 10.20 1.66 -21.62
C GLN A 182 10.44 0.70 -22.78
N ASP A 183 11.11 -0.43 -22.52
CA ASP A 183 11.41 -1.40 -23.56
C ASP A 183 11.55 -2.83 -23.02
N GLU A 184 11.68 -3.79 -23.93
CA GLU A 184 11.83 -5.21 -23.63
C GLU A 184 13.15 -5.52 -22.88
N ALA A 185 14.14 -4.63 -22.97
CA ALA A 185 15.42 -4.75 -22.27
C ALA A 185 15.35 -4.32 -20.80
N GLY A 186 14.19 -3.85 -20.33
CA GLY A 186 13.96 -3.44 -18.96
C GLY A 186 14.53 -2.05 -18.63
N ASN A 187 14.69 -1.18 -19.63
CA ASN A 187 15.04 0.22 -19.35
C ASN A 187 13.86 0.94 -18.68
N LEU A 188 14.16 1.88 -17.78
CA LEU A 188 13.17 2.50 -16.89
C LEU A 188 13.12 4.02 -17.09
N ALA A 189 11.91 4.56 -17.14
CA ALA A 189 11.58 5.97 -16.96
C ALA A 189 11.22 6.26 -15.50
N GLY A 190 11.54 7.44 -14.99
CA GLY A 190 11.22 7.87 -13.62
C GLY A 190 12.46 8.04 -12.72
N PRO A 191 12.30 8.07 -11.38
CA PRO A 191 11.05 7.86 -10.65
C PRO A 191 10.10 9.05 -10.75
N HIS A 192 8.81 8.75 -10.62
CA HIS A 192 7.76 9.72 -10.34
C HIS A 192 7.08 9.32 -9.03
N GLU A 193 7.09 10.21 -8.04
CA GLU A 193 6.38 9.94 -6.79
C GLU A 193 4.86 9.92 -7.06
N ILE A 194 4.19 8.87 -6.60
CA ILE A 194 2.74 8.74 -6.67
C ILE A 194 2.10 8.85 -5.29
N GLN A 195 0.86 9.36 -5.29
CA GLN A 195 0.06 9.48 -4.08
C GLN A 195 -0.65 8.19 -3.75
#